data_AF-A0A2V7Q830-F1
#
_entry.id   AF-A0A2V7Q830-F1
#
_cell.length_a   1.000
_cell.length_b   1.000
_cell.length_c   1.000
_cell.angle_alpha   90.00
_cell.angle_beta   90.00
_cell.angle_gamma   90.00
#
_symmetry.space_group_name_H-M   'P 1'
#
loop_
_entity.id
_entity.type
_entity.pdbx_description
1 polymer ?
#
loop_
_entity_poly.entity_id
_entity_poly.type
_entity_poly.pdbx_seq_one_letter_code
_entity_poly.pdbx_strand_id
1 'polypeptide(L)'
;MDLRPLVLAVVVSAACGGHEAAPAARHEARVFAGGVTPPAGTAPALENPFHGDRRSAVEGERTFGAMNCDGCHGGGAVGWVGPSLRDGRWRYGGSDGEIFQSIYYGQPHGMPAYGGLLPAGAIWKVVTYLQLLEPPANVPTQSWK
;
A
#
# COMPACT_ATOMS: atom_id res chain seq x y z
N MET A 1 -57.92 50.62 -5.14
CA MET A 1 -57.78 49.19 -4.83
C MET A 1 -56.63 48.66 -5.66
N ASP A 2 -55.42 48.91 -5.15
CA ASP A 2 -54.13 48.55 -5.76
C ASP A 2 -53.94 47.04 -5.79
N LEU A 3 -53.84 46.48 -6.99
CA LEU A 3 -53.45 45.09 -7.23
C LEU A 3 -52.01 45.09 -7.76
N ARG A 4 -51.03 44.97 -6.85
CA ARG A 4 -49.63 44.71 -7.20
C ARG A 4 -49.45 43.19 -7.35
N PRO A 5 -49.23 42.63 -8.56
CA PRO A 5 -48.81 41.24 -8.66
C PRO A 5 -47.35 41.12 -8.23
N LEU A 6 -47.14 40.30 -7.20
CA LEU A 6 -45.87 39.91 -6.64
C LEU A 6 -45.07 39.15 -7.72
N VAL A 7 -44.02 39.75 -8.28
CA VAL A 7 -43.09 39.03 -9.17
C VAL A 7 -42.17 38.20 -8.29
N LEU A 8 -42.42 36.90 -8.25
CA LEU A 8 -41.61 35.92 -7.54
C LEU A 8 -40.25 35.79 -8.24
N ALA A 9 -39.18 36.21 -7.58
CA ALA A 9 -37.82 36.03 -8.06
C ALA A 9 -37.45 34.54 -8.06
N VAL A 10 -37.20 33.97 -9.24
CA VAL A 10 -36.64 32.62 -9.37
C VAL A 10 -35.14 32.71 -9.10
N VAL A 11 -34.71 32.24 -7.94
CA VAL A 11 -33.29 32.06 -7.61
C VAL A 11 -32.84 30.73 -8.21
N VAL A 12 -32.07 30.79 -9.30
CA VAL A 12 -31.36 29.62 -9.83
C VAL A 12 -30.12 29.39 -8.97
N SER A 13 -30.25 28.54 -7.96
CA SER A 13 -29.11 28.04 -7.21
C SER A 13 -28.31 27.09 -8.10
N ALA A 14 -27.17 27.55 -8.60
CA ALA A 14 -26.15 26.68 -9.18
C ALA A 14 -25.59 25.77 -8.08
N ALA A 15 -26.09 24.54 -8.03
CA ALA A 15 -25.51 23.49 -7.19
C ALA A 15 -24.24 22.97 -7.90
N CYS A 16 -23.07 23.44 -7.49
CA CYS A 16 -21.83 22.68 -7.67
C CYS A 16 -21.92 21.45 -6.76
N GLY A 17 -22.54 20.38 -7.27
CA GLY A 17 -22.52 19.07 -6.65
C GLY A 17 -21.07 18.60 -6.54
N GLY A 18 -20.67 18.23 -5.33
CA GLY A 18 -19.30 17.89 -4.99
C GLY A 18 -18.77 16.71 -5.79
N HIS A 19 -17.50 16.78 -6.13
CA HIS A 19 -16.72 15.61 -6.50
C HIS A 19 -16.71 14.70 -5.28
N GLU A 20 -17.53 13.65 -5.31
CA GLU A 20 -17.34 12.49 -4.46
C GLU A 20 -15.87 12.08 -4.61
N ALA A 21 -15.14 12.06 -3.48
CA ALA A 21 -13.77 11.59 -3.48
C ALA A 21 -13.77 10.21 -4.14
N ALA A 22 -13.09 10.09 -5.29
CA ALA A 22 -12.96 8.83 -5.98
C ALA A 22 -12.49 7.78 -4.95
N PRO A 23 -13.17 6.62 -4.82
CA PRO A 23 -12.63 5.55 -4.01
C PRO A 23 -11.23 5.26 -4.54
N ALA A 24 -10.23 5.38 -3.66
CA ALA A 24 -8.81 5.22 -3.97
C ALA A 24 -8.63 4.21 -5.11
N ALA A 25 -8.16 4.70 -6.27
CA ALA A 25 -8.21 4.03 -7.55
C ALA A 25 -7.82 2.55 -7.41
N ARG A 26 -8.83 1.67 -7.46
CA ARG A 26 -8.64 0.23 -7.47
C ARG A 26 -8.23 -0.11 -8.90
N HIS A 27 -6.96 0.06 -9.23
CA HIS A 27 -6.46 -0.19 -10.58
C HIS A 27 -6.77 -1.64 -11.00
N GLU A 28 -7.77 -1.76 -11.87
CA GLU A 28 -8.33 -2.99 -12.44
C GLU A 28 -7.44 -3.65 -13.51
N ALA A 29 -6.29 -3.05 -13.81
CA ALA A 29 -5.31 -3.57 -14.76
C ALA A 29 -3.99 -3.94 -14.07
N ARG A 30 -4.04 -4.92 -13.17
CA ARG A 30 -2.84 -5.50 -12.58
C ARG A 30 -2.54 -6.85 -13.25
N VAL A 31 -1.82 -6.83 -14.36
CA VAL A 31 -1.24 -8.04 -14.96
C VAL A 31 0.07 -8.31 -14.24
N PHE A 32 0.08 -9.31 -13.34
CA PHE A 32 1.25 -9.66 -12.55
C PHE A 32 2.05 -10.79 -13.17
N ALA A 33 3.39 -10.64 -13.19
CA ALA A 33 4.31 -11.71 -13.53
C ALA A 33 4.17 -12.81 -12.46
N GLY A 34 3.48 -13.90 -12.82
CA GLY A 34 3.11 -14.99 -11.90
C GLY A 34 1.64 -15.43 -12.01
N GLY A 35 0.81 -14.65 -12.71
CA GLY A 35 -0.59 -15.04 -12.99
C GLY A 35 -1.52 -14.99 -11.78
N VAL A 36 -1.05 -14.48 -10.63
CA VAL A 36 -1.84 -14.40 -9.41
C VAL A 36 -2.42 -12.99 -9.27
N THR A 37 -3.75 -12.90 -9.28
CA THR A 37 -4.48 -11.63 -9.14
C THR A 37 -4.90 -11.44 -7.68
N PRO A 38 -4.71 -10.24 -7.08
CA PRO A 38 -5.26 -9.92 -5.77
C PRO A 38 -6.79 -10.02 -5.81
N PRO A 39 -7.44 -10.46 -4.72
CA PRO A 39 -8.88 -10.35 -4.61
C PRO A 39 -9.32 -8.89 -4.76
N ALA A 40 -10.34 -8.63 -5.57
CA ALA A 40 -10.99 -7.32 -5.62
C ALA A 40 -11.51 -6.98 -4.20
N GLY A 41 -11.18 -5.78 -3.71
CA GLY A 41 -11.17 -5.45 -2.28
C GLY A 41 -12.42 -5.74 -1.45
N THR A 42 -12.23 -5.70 -0.12
CA THR A 42 -13.05 -6.17 1.03
C THR A 42 -12.76 -7.58 1.57
N ALA A 43 -11.60 -8.15 1.23
CA ALA A 43 -11.10 -9.30 1.98
C ALA A 43 -10.86 -8.89 3.46
N PRO A 44 -11.23 -9.73 4.44
CA PRO A 44 -10.92 -9.47 5.84
C PRO A 44 -9.42 -9.23 6.02
N ALA A 45 -9.06 -8.40 7.00
CA ALA A 45 -7.66 -8.10 7.30
C ALA A 45 -6.91 -9.43 7.50
N LEU A 46 -5.92 -9.67 6.64
CA LEU A 46 -5.04 -10.82 6.79
C LEU A 46 -4.18 -10.58 8.03
N GLU A 47 -4.32 -11.46 9.02
CA GLU A 47 -3.57 -11.38 10.27
C GLU A 47 -2.19 -12.04 10.12
N ASN A 48 -1.17 -11.41 10.70
CA ASN A 48 0.19 -11.93 10.67
C ASN A 48 0.44 -12.88 11.83
N PRO A 49 0.69 -14.18 11.58
CA PRO A 49 0.94 -15.16 12.64
C PRO A 49 2.27 -14.94 13.39
N PHE A 50 3.16 -14.08 12.88
CA PHE A 50 4.47 -13.80 13.44
C PHE A 50 4.62 -12.35 13.94
N HIS A 51 3.53 -11.59 14.05
CA HIS A 51 3.58 -10.19 14.46
C HIS A 51 4.37 -10.00 15.78
N GLY A 52 5.41 -9.16 15.74
CA GLY A 52 6.29 -8.87 16.87
C GLY A 52 7.32 -9.96 17.22
N ASP A 53 7.34 -11.11 16.55
CA ASP A 53 8.33 -12.16 16.83
C ASP A 53 9.70 -11.82 16.22
N ARG A 54 10.67 -11.50 17.07
CA ARG A 54 12.04 -11.16 16.68
C ARG A 54 12.75 -12.30 15.96
N ARG A 55 12.47 -13.57 16.31
CA ARG A 55 13.12 -14.70 15.62
C ARG A 55 12.64 -14.78 14.17
N SER A 56 11.32 -14.67 13.97
CA SER A 56 10.72 -14.60 12.64
C SER A 56 11.22 -13.41 11.84
N ALA A 57 11.44 -12.25 12.46
CA ALA A 57 12.06 -11.10 11.79
C ALA A 57 13.49 -11.38 11.30
N VAL A 58 14.33 -12.06 12.08
CA VAL A 58 15.68 -12.45 11.63
C VAL A 58 15.62 -13.39 10.42
N GLU A 59 14.65 -14.31 10.39
CA GLU A 59 14.41 -15.17 9.22
C GLU A 59 13.86 -14.37 8.02
N GLY A 60 13.04 -13.35 8.29
CA GLY A 60 12.51 -12.40 7.31
C GLY A 60 13.61 -11.56 6.66
N GLU A 61 14.54 -11.03 7.44
CA GLU A 61 15.70 -10.27 6.96
C GLU A 61 16.56 -11.12 6.00
N ARG A 62 16.83 -12.38 6.36
CA ARG A 62 17.55 -13.32 5.49
C ARG A 62 16.81 -13.55 4.17
N THR A 63 15.49 -13.70 4.24
CA THR A 63 14.65 -13.88 3.05
C THR A 63 14.65 -12.63 2.18
N PHE A 64 14.60 -11.44 2.80
CA PHE A 64 14.64 -10.15 2.11
C PHE A 64 15.91 -9.99 1.26
N GLY A 65 17.08 -10.34 1.80
CA GLY A 65 18.33 -10.35 1.03
C GLY A 65 18.40 -11.49 0.01
N ALA A 66 18.02 -12.72 0.39
CA ALA A 66 18.09 -13.89 -0.50
C ALA A 66 17.20 -13.76 -1.75
N MET A 67 16.09 -13.03 -1.64
CA MET A 67 15.16 -12.77 -2.75
C MET A 67 15.43 -11.44 -3.45
N ASN A 68 16.58 -10.81 -3.18
CA ASN A 68 17.03 -9.56 -3.80
C ASN A 68 16.03 -8.40 -3.63
N CYS A 69 15.31 -8.37 -2.49
CA CYS A 69 14.44 -7.23 -2.17
C CYS A 69 15.27 -5.98 -1.88
N ASP A 70 16.44 -6.16 -1.26
CA ASP A 70 17.45 -5.12 -1.00
C ASP A 70 18.07 -4.55 -2.27
N GLY A 71 18.14 -5.31 -3.38
CA GLY A 71 18.56 -4.80 -4.67
C GLY A 71 17.72 -3.62 -5.18
N CYS A 72 16.43 -3.59 -4.83
CA CYS A 72 15.52 -2.49 -5.15
C CYS A 72 15.29 -1.54 -3.97
N HIS A 73 15.07 -2.08 -2.77
CA HIS A 73 14.69 -1.32 -1.58
C HIS A 73 15.87 -0.99 -0.64
N GLY A 74 17.10 -1.26 -1.06
CA GLY A 74 18.31 -1.00 -0.28
C GLY A 74 18.53 -1.97 0.89
N GLY A 75 19.79 -2.11 1.32
CA GLY A 75 20.12 -2.83 2.56
C GLY A 75 19.45 -2.17 3.77
N GLY A 76 18.83 -2.97 4.65
CA GLY A 76 18.03 -2.44 5.77
C GLY A 76 16.71 -1.77 5.33
N ALA A 77 16.27 -2.00 4.08
CA ALA A 77 15.03 -1.49 3.50
C ALA A 77 14.90 0.05 3.50
N VAL A 78 16.03 0.75 3.36
CA VAL A 78 16.12 2.23 3.42
C VAL A 78 15.73 2.94 2.12
N GLY A 79 15.49 2.20 1.04
CA GLY A 79 15.18 2.69 -0.29
C GLY A 79 16.41 2.82 -1.20
N TRP A 80 16.22 2.58 -2.49
CA TRP A 80 17.22 2.80 -3.55
C TRP A 80 16.51 3.10 -4.88
N VAL A 81 16.22 2.07 -5.68
CA VAL A 81 15.36 2.17 -6.87
C VAL A 81 13.89 2.20 -6.45
N GLY A 82 13.53 1.34 -5.52
CA GLY A 82 12.24 1.32 -4.85
C GLY A 82 12.21 2.24 -3.63
N PRO A 83 11.01 2.57 -3.11
CA PRO A 83 10.86 3.42 -1.93
C PRO A 83 11.48 2.77 -0.69
N SER A 84 11.76 3.59 0.33
CA SER A 84 12.03 3.09 1.68
C SER A 84 10.82 2.31 2.19
N LEU A 85 11.06 1.17 2.84
CA LEU A 85 10.03 0.39 3.53
C LEU A 85 10.14 0.52 5.06
N ARG A 86 11.10 1.32 5.52
CA ARG A 86 11.43 1.55 6.94
C ARG A 86 10.97 2.91 7.45
N ASP A 87 10.61 3.83 6.56
CA ASP A 87 10.31 5.22 6.92
C ASP A 87 8.87 5.47 7.42
N GLY A 88 8.06 4.41 7.52
CA GLY A 88 6.68 4.46 7.97
C GLY A 88 5.68 5.03 6.95
N ARG A 89 6.10 5.30 5.70
CA ARG A 89 5.22 5.85 4.66
C ARG A 89 4.87 4.79 3.63
N TRP A 90 3.60 4.42 3.57
CA TRP A 90 3.12 3.32 2.73
C TRP A 90 2.18 3.79 1.63
N ARG A 91 2.58 3.59 0.37
CA ARG A 91 1.77 3.94 -0.81
C ARG A 91 0.56 3.02 -1.02
N TYR A 92 0.66 1.75 -0.60
CA TYR A 92 -0.33 0.71 -0.86
C TYR A 92 -0.94 0.12 0.42
N GLY A 93 -0.87 0.88 1.52
CA GLY A 93 -1.26 0.39 2.85
C GLY A 93 -0.07 -0.20 3.62
N GLY A 94 -0.10 -0.05 4.94
CA GLY A 94 1.01 -0.36 5.85
C GLY A 94 0.67 -1.35 6.95
N SER A 95 -0.54 -1.89 6.95
CA SER A 95 -0.87 -3.03 7.82
C SER A 95 -0.19 -4.30 7.32
N ASP A 96 0.01 -5.27 8.21
CA ASP A 96 0.70 -6.51 7.88
C ASP A 96 0.07 -7.23 6.68
N GLY A 97 -1.26 -7.27 6.62
CA GLY A 97 -1.99 -7.85 5.50
C GLY A 97 -1.79 -7.12 4.17
N GLU A 98 -1.72 -5.78 4.19
CA GLU A 98 -1.50 -4.98 2.98
C GLU A 98 -0.07 -5.12 2.45
N ILE A 99 0.92 -5.20 3.35
CA ILE A 99 2.31 -5.47 2.99
C ILE A 99 2.43 -6.90 2.45
N PHE A 100 1.80 -7.89 3.10
CA PHE A 100 1.76 -9.26 2.61
C PHE A 100 1.19 -9.33 1.21
N GLN A 101 0.05 -8.68 0.94
CA GLN A 101 -0.55 -8.66 -0.39
C GLN A 101 0.35 -7.99 -1.42
N SER A 102 1.03 -6.90 -1.05
CA SER A 102 1.98 -6.22 -1.93
C SER A 102 3.16 -7.11 -2.32
N ILE A 103 3.68 -7.93 -1.40
CA ILE A 103 4.74 -8.90 -1.69
C ILE A 103 4.19 -10.09 -2.49
N TYR A 104 3.05 -10.64 -2.08
CA TYR A 104 2.48 -11.84 -2.66
C TYR A 104 2.03 -11.61 -4.10
N TYR A 105 1.34 -10.50 -4.37
CA TYR A 105 0.83 -10.17 -5.69
C TYR A 105 1.73 -9.23 -6.48
N GLY A 106 2.71 -8.57 -5.85
CA GLY A 106 3.51 -7.52 -6.49
C GLY A 106 2.78 -6.18 -6.58
N GLN A 107 3.45 -5.18 -7.15
CA GLN A 107 2.86 -3.86 -7.42
C GLN A 107 3.23 -3.36 -8.83
N PRO A 108 2.38 -2.54 -9.47
CA PRO A 108 2.70 -1.89 -10.73
C PRO A 108 4.00 -1.08 -10.64
N HIS A 109 4.65 -0.85 -11.78
CA HIS A 109 5.89 -0.08 -11.92
C HIS A 109 7.15 -0.73 -11.33
N GLY A 110 7.20 -2.06 -11.28
CA GLY A 110 8.47 -2.80 -11.16
C GLY A 110 8.66 -3.63 -9.90
N MET A 111 7.69 -3.72 -8.99
CA MET A 111 7.75 -4.68 -7.87
C MET A 111 7.14 -6.01 -8.31
N PRO A 112 7.94 -7.09 -8.47
CA PRO A 112 7.42 -8.38 -8.93
C PRO A 112 6.55 -9.05 -7.86
N ALA A 113 5.75 -10.02 -8.28
CA ALA A 113 5.00 -10.89 -7.39
C ALA A 113 5.90 -12.00 -6.85
N TYR A 114 5.82 -12.28 -5.55
CA TYR A 114 6.54 -13.38 -4.91
C TYR A 114 5.63 -14.53 -4.46
N GLY A 115 4.31 -14.39 -4.61
CA GLY A 115 3.35 -15.47 -4.42
C GLY A 115 3.63 -16.62 -5.39
N GLY A 116 3.56 -17.86 -4.89
CA GLY A 116 3.92 -19.06 -5.65
C GLY A 116 5.44 -19.31 -5.76
N LEU A 117 6.28 -18.28 -5.63
CA LEU A 117 7.74 -18.43 -5.51
C LEU A 117 8.15 -18.68 -4.06
N LEU A 118 7.57 -17.94 -3.12
CA LEU A 118 7.79 -18.08 -1.69
C LEU A 118 6.60 -18.74 -1.01
N PRO A 119 6.83 -19.61 -0.01
CA PRO A 119 5.74 -20.05 0.86
C PRO A 119 5.21 -18.84 1.64
N ALA A 120 3.90 -18.81 1.90
CA ALA A 120 3.25 -17.70 2.61
C ALA A 120 3.92 -17.37 3.95
N GLY A 121 4.38 -18.39 4.68
CA GLY A 121 5.11 -18.19 5.94
C GLY A 121 6.42 -17.41 5.80
N ALA A 122 7.13 -17.55 4.67
CA ALA A 122 8.34 -16.76 4.42
C ALA A 122 7.99 -15.28 4.14
N ILE A 123 6.91 -15.03 3.40
CA ILE A 123 6.42 -13.68 3.16
C ILE A 123 6.00 -13.01 4.47
N TRP A 124 5.26 -13.72 5.34
CA TRP A 124 4.90 -13.19 6.66
C TRP A 124 6.11 -12.86 7.54
N LYS A 125 7.19 -13.64 7.45
CA LYS A 125 8.44 -13.33 8.14
C LYS A 125 9.10 -12.06 7.60
N VAL A 126 9.07 -11.84 6.28
CA VAL A 126 9.52 -10.57 5.67
C VAL A 126 8.66 -9.40 6.17
N VAL A 127 7.33 -9.54 6.20
CA VAL A 127 6.43 -8.52 6.77
C VAL A 127 6.82 -8.19 8.22
N THR A 128 7.02 -9.23 9.03
CA THR A 128 7.41 -9.11 10.43
C THR A 128 8.75 -8.39 10.60
N TYR A 129 9.72 -8.68 9.73
CA TYR A 129 10.99 -7.97 9.68
C TYR A 129 10.77 -6.47 9.42
N LEU A 130 10.00 -6.11 8.39
CA LEU A 130 9.75 -4.71 8.03
C LEU A 130 9.04 -3.94 9.15
N GLN A 131 8.06 -4.55 9.82
CA GLN A 131 7.33 -3.91 10.92
C GLN A 131 8.18 -3.67 12.17
N LEU A 132 9.26 -4.43 12.35
CA LEU A 132 10.19 -4.26 13.46
C LEU A 132 11.34 -3.29 13.14
N LEU A 133 11.40 -2.73 11.93
CA LEU A 133 12.38 -1.70 11.60
C LEU A 133 11.98 -0.36 12.20
N GLU A 134 12.89 0.25 12.95
CA GLU A 134 12.71 1.61 13.47
C GLU A 134 13.04 2.64 12.39
N PRO A 135 12.27 3.71 12.16
CA PRO A 135 12.65 4.72 11.17
C PRO A 135 14.05 5.33 11.43
N PRO A 136 14.85 5.64 10.40
CA PRO A 136 16.12 6.32 10.60
C PRO A 136 15.89 7.74 11.14
N ALA A 137 16.81 8.25 11.97
CA ALA A 137 16.70 9.54 12.65
C ALA A 137 16.51 10.74 11.69
N ASN A 138 16.97 10.61 10.46
CA ASN A 138 16.92 11.61 9.41
C ASN A 138 16.42 10.97 8.11
N VAL A 139 15.09 10.86 7.94
CA VAL A 139 14.48 10.43 6.68
C VAL A 139 14.57 11.58 5.67
N PRO A 140 15.32 11.48 4.56
CA PRO A 140 15.23 12.47 3.47
C PRO A 140 13.90 12.21 2.76
N THR A 141 12.84 12.85 3.22
CA THR A 141 11.51 12.67 2.65
C THR A 141 11.49 13.25 1.24
N GLN A 142 11.59 12.41 0.21
CA GLN A 142 10.94 12.71 -1.05
C GLN A 142 9.43 12.78 -0.73
N SER A 143 8.89 13.99 -0.64
CA SER A 143 7.46 14.25 -0.61
C SER A 143 6.96 14.17 -2.03
N TRP A 144 6.35 13.06 -2.41
CA TRP A 144 5.59 12.96 -3.65
C TRP A 144 4.31 13.75 -3.42
N LYS A 145 4.29 15.02 -3.86
CA LYS A 145 3.06 15.80 -4.05
C LYS A 145 2.47 15.43 -5.39
#